data_AF-A0AAU7JVF4-F1
#
_entry.id   AF-A0AAU7JVF4-F1
#
_cell.length_a   1.000
_cell.length_b   1.000
_cell.length_c   1.000
_cell.angle_alpha   90.00
_cell.angle_beta   90.00
_cell.angle_gamma   90.00
#
_symmetry.space_group_name_H-M   'P 1'
#
loop_
_entity.id
_entity.type
_entity.pdbx_description
1 polymer ?
#
loop_
_entity_poly.entity_id
_entity_poly.type
_entity_poly.pdbx_seq_one_letter_code
_entity_poly.pdbx_strand_id
1 'polypeptide(L)'
;MAQRPLWWSGAVTTISANRPQPGAALVVPPGPGLPQGLRIDAGELVERFSRSSGPGGQGVNTTDSRVELEFDPSTSTAVAGLPDAVRERLRERLVPHLVGGRLLVVASEHRAQRQNRVAARKRLVAMIREAAAPDPPPRRATRPTMGSRRRRLDSKKRRGQLKAGRRSTGDG
;
A
#
# COMPACT_ATOMS: atom_id res chain seq x y z
N MET A 1 -25.09 -49.53 22.06
CA MET A 1 -23.75 -49.54 21.41
C MET A 1 -23.85 -48.70 20.14
N ALA A 2 -23.54 -47.41 20.24
CA ALA A 2 -23.75 -46.45 19.15
C ALA A 2 -22.48 -46.25 18.32
N GLN A 3 -22.69 -46.18 17.01
CA GLN A 3 -21.72 -46.06 15.93
C GLN A 3 -20.89 -44.77 16.04
N ARG A 4 -19.60 -44.84 15.70
CA ARG A 4 -18.70 -43.68 15.58
C ARG A 4 -18.82 -43.10 14.17
N PRO A 5 -19.18 -41.82 13.98
CA PRO A 5 -19.12 -41.22 12.65
C PRO A 5 -17.69 -40.81 12.33
N LEU A 6 -17.26 -41.20 11.13
CA LEU A 6 -16.28 -40.49 10.32
C LEU A 6 -16.76 -39.05 10.16
N TRP A 7 -15.85 -38.08 10.28
CA TRP A 7 -15.74 -36.80 9.55
C TRP A 7 -14.99 -35.78 10.40
N TRP A 8 -13.74 -35.52 10.01
CA TRP A 8 -13.22 -34.15 9.77
C TRP A 8 -11.80 -34.28 9.22
N SER A 9 -11.68 -34.53 7.92
CA SER A 9 -10.52 -34.06 7.15
C SER A 9 -10.74 -32.58 6.86
N GLY A 10 -10.55 -31.75 7.88
CA GLY A 10 -10.38 -30.32 7.70
C GLY A 10 -8.92 -30.08 7.35
N ALA A 11 -8.62 -29.91 6.07
CA ALA A 11 -7.34 -29.39 5.62
C ALA A 11 -7.15 -28.00 6.24
N VAL A 12 -6.39 -27.94 7.34
CA VAL A 12 -5.85 -26.68 7.84
C VAL A 12 -4.78 -26.29 6.83
N THR A 13 -5.19 -25.57 5.78
CA THR A 13 -4.27 -24.80 4.94
C THR A 13 -3.57 -23.84 5.88
N THR A 14 -2.40 -24.26 6.35
CA THR A 14 -1.52 -23.46 7.17
C THR A 14 -1.11 -22.27 6.31
N ILE A 15 -1.74 -21.11 6.55
CA ILE A 15 -1.22 -19.82 6.12
C ILE A 15 0.08 -19.65 6.91
N SER A 16 1.14 -20.26 6.39
CA SER A 16 2.48 -20.14 6.97
C SER A 16 2.79 -18.65 7.01
N ALA A 17 3.00 -18.12 8.20
CA ALA A 17 3.39 -16.74 8.42
C ALA A 17 4.70 -16.51 7.63
N ASN A 18 4.57 -15.92 6.45
CA ASN A 18 5.65 -15.60 5.52
C ASN A 18 6.60 -14.60 6.19
N ARG A 19 7.49 -15.08 7.06
CA ARG A 19 8.56 -14.27 7.64
C ARG A 19 9.63 -14.13 6.56
N PRO A 20 9.94 -12.90 6.11
CA PRO A 20 11.01 -12.70 5.17
C PRO A 20 12.33 -13.19 5.78
N GLN A 21 12.89 -14.27 5.22
CA GLN A 21 14.14 -14.84 5.71
C GLN A 21 15.34 -14.08 5.12
N PRO A 22 16.40 -13.90 5.92
CA PRO A 22 17.65 -13.36 5.43
C PRO A 22 18.24 -14.25 4.32
N GLY A 23 18.44 -13.69 3.13
CA GLY A 23 19.10 -14.34 1.99
C GLY A 23 18.14 -15.18 1.15
N ALA A 24 16.87 -15.22 1.53
CA ALA A 24 15.83 -15.92 0.78
C ALA A 24 15.14 -14.98 -0.21
N ALA A 25 14.45 -15.56 -1.19
CA ALA A 25 13.55 -14.81 -2.06
C ALA A 25 12.58 -13.93 -1.24
N LEU A 26 12.28 -12.75 -1.74
CA LEU A 26 11.22 -11.89 -1.22
C LEU A 26 9.89 -12.35 -1.82
N VAL A 27 8.96 -12.71 -0.96
CA VAL A 27 7.62 -13.13 -1.37
C VAL A 27 6.64 -12.02 -1.04
N VAL A 28 6.11 -11.38 -2.09
CA VAL A 28 4.96 -10.49 -2.04
C VAL A 28 3.70 -11.37 -2.07
N PRO A 29 2.86 -11.35 -1.03
CA PRO A 29 1.67 -12.19 -0.98
C PRO A 29 0.63 -11.74 -2.02
N PRO A 30 -0.30 -12.64 -2.41
CA PRO A 30 -1.41 -12.31 -3.29
C PRO A 30 -2.22 -11.09 -2.82
N GLY A 31 -2.71 -10.31 -3.78
CA GLY A 31 -3.52 -9.13 -3.52
C GLY A 31 -4.03 -8.46 -4.79
N PRO A 32 -4.71 -7.30 -4.66
CA PRO A 32 -5.17 -6.51 -5.79
C PRO A 32 -3.99 -6.19 -6.73
N GLY A 33 -4.13 -6.54 -8.02
CA GLY A 33 -3.07 -6.36 -9.03
C GLY A 33 -2.01 -7.47 -9.08
N LEU A 34 -1.90 -8.30 -8.04
CA LEU A 34 -1.00 -9.45 -7.98
C LEU A 34 -1.79 -10.70 -7.52
N PRO A 35 -2.65 -11.30 -8.37
CA PRO A 35 -3.56 -12.35 -7.94
C PRO A 35 -2.86 -13.62 -7.45
N GLN A 36 -1.64 -13.88 -7.93
CA GLN A 36 -0.81 -15.03 -7.53
C GLN A 36 0.33 -14.62 -6.57
N GLY A 37 0.40 -13.33 -6.20
CA GLY A 37 1.57 -12.76 -5.54
C GLY A 37 2.71 -12.51 -6.52
N LEU A 38 3.87 -12.15 -5.97
CA LEU A 38 5.11 -11.95 -6.72
C LEU A 38 6.27 -12.50 -5.90
N ARG A 39 7.11 -13.33 -6.52
CA ARG A 39 8.32 -13.86 -5.89
C ARG A 39 9.53 -13.24 -6.57
N ILE A 40 10.32 -12.48 -5.83
CA ILE A 40 11.58 -11.89 -6.27
C ILE A 40 12.70 -12.73 -5.67
N ASP A 41 13.56 -13.30 -6.51
CA ASP A 41 14.65 -14.13 -6.02
C ASP A 41 15.70 -13.32 -5.27
N ALA A 42 16.41 -13.98 -4.36
CA ALA A 42 17.38 -13.32 -3.50
C ALA A 42 18.52 -12.64 -4.28
N GLY A 43 18.87 -13.18 -5.46
CA GLY A 43 19.91 -12.62 -6.32
C GLY A 43 19.52 -11.29 -6.99
N GLU A 44 18.23 -10.95 -7.02
CA GLU A 44 17.74 -9.66 -7.52
C GLU A 44 17.74 -8.58 -6.43
N LEU A 45 18.07 -8.94 -5.18
CA LEU A 45 18.05 -8.06 -4.02
C LEU A 45 19.47 -7.81 -3.54
N VAL A 46 19.86 -6.54 -3.49
CA VAL A 46 21.16 -6.15 -2.94
C VAL A 46 20.94 -5.64 -1.53
N GLU A 47 21.63 -6.24 -0.56
CA GLU A 47 21.55 -5.83 0.84
C GLU A 47 22.89 -5.28 1.31
N ARG A 48 22.88 -4.07 1.87
CA ARG A 48 24.05 -3.45 2.50
C ARG A 48 23.79 -3.23 3.98
N PHE A 49 24.82 -3.45 4.78
CA PHE A 49 24.78 -3.27 6.23
C PHE A 49 25.73 -2.16 6.63
N SER A 50 25.28 -1.34 7.57
CA SER A 50 26.08 -0.24 8.08
C SER A 50 25.71 0.06 9.53
N ARG A 51 26.46 0.97 10.15
CA ARG A 51 26.16 1.44 11.50
C ARG A 51 24.93 2.34 11.49
N SER A 52 24.02 2.14 12.43
CA SER A 52 22.90 3.05 12.65
C SER A 52 23.42 4.38 13.21
N SER A 53 23.14 5.49 12.54
CA SER A 53 23.43 6.82 13.05
C SER A 53 22.45 7.17 14.17
N GLY A 54 22.94 7.34 15.40
CA GLY A 54 22.18 7.86 16.55
C GLY A 54 23.12 8.63 17.49
N PRO A 55 22.62 9.59 18.30
CA PRO A 55 23.43 10.41 19.20
C PRO A 55 24.21 9.50 20.17
N GLY A 56 25.51 9.39 19.95
CA GLY A 56 26.40 8.46 20.64
C GLY A 56 27.07 9.09 21.85
N GLY A 57 26.51 8.86 23.02
CA GLY A 57 27.28 8.83 24.28
C GLY A 57 28.14 7.56 24.34
N GLN A 58 29.21 7.61 25.14
CA GLN A 58 30.26 6.60 25.23
C GLN A 58 29.72 5.16 25.41
N GLY A 59 30.15 4.24 24.53
CA GLY A 59 30.24 2.80 24.85
C GLY A 59 29.48 1.76 24.03
N VAL A 60 28.54 2.08 23.13
CA VAL A 60 27.59 1.04 22.61
C VAL A 60 27.22 1.14 21.13
N ASN A 61 28.16 1.37 20.20
CA ASN A 61 27.89 1.39 18.76
C ASN A 61 28.92 0.57 17.93
N THR A 62 29.09 -0.71 18.25
CA THR A 62 29.99 -1.60 17.48
C THR A 62 29.25 -2.49 16.48
N THR A 63 27.92 -2.54 16.49
CA THR A 63 27.15 -3.47 15.65
C THR A 63 26.52 -2.77 14.43
N ASP A 64 26.77 -3.32 13.23
CA ASP A 64 26.15 -2.90 11.97
C ASP A 64 24.66 -3.29 11.94
N SER A 65 23.84 -2.45 12.55
CA SER A 65 22.40 -2.68 12.69
C SER A 65 21.59 -2.11 11.53
N ARG A 66 22.05 -1.05 10.85
CA ARG A 66 21.34 -0.41 9.73
C ARG A 66 21.37 -1.33 8.51
N VAL A 67 20.23 -1.46 7.85
CA VAL A 67 20.05 -2.27 6.64
C VAL A 67 19.56 -1.38 5.50
N GLU A 68 20.20 -1.49 4.36
CA GLU A 68 19.78 -0.90 3.10
C GLU A 68 19.47 -2.03 2.13
N LEU A 69 18.25 -2.05 1.61
CA LEU A 69 17.75 -3.04 0.67
C LEU A 69 17.47 -2.34 -0.67
N GLU A 70 18.13 -2.81 -1.70
CA GLU A 70 18.04 -2.27 -3.05
C GLU A 70 17.40 -3.31 -4.00
N PHE A 71 16.50 -2.84 -4.86
CA PHE A 71 15.81 -3.66 -5.85
C PHE A 71 15.64 -2.89 -7.16
N ASP A 72 15.98 -3.51 -8.28
CA ASP A 72 15.79 -2.94 -9.62
C ASP A 72 14.57 -3.58 -10.31
N PRO A 73 13.44 -2.86 -10.43
CA PRO A 73 12.24 -3.41 -11.05
C PRO A 73 12.38 -3.61 -12.57
N SER A 74 13.34 -2.94 -13.23
CA SER A 74 13.49 -2.98 -14.69
C SER A 74 14.23 -4.22 -15.19
N THR A 75 15.13 -4.76 -14.37
CA THR A 75 15.92 -5.96 -14.67
C THR A 75 15.35 -7.23 -14.03
N SER A 76 14.32 -7.09 -13.18
CA SER A 76 13.71 -8.20 -12.45
C SER A 76 12.96 -9.17 -13.37
N THR A 77 13.31 -10.46 -13.29
CA THR A 77 12.60 -11.52 -14.02
C THR A 77 11.18 -11.70 -13.51
N ALA A 78 10.99 -11.53 -12.19
CA ALA A 78 9.70 -11.59 -11.54
C ALA A 78 8.74 -10.52 -12.07
N VAL A 79 9.21 -9.28 -12.23
CA VAL A 79 8.41 -8.18 -12.80
C VAL A 79 8.18 -8.39 -14.30
N ALA A 80 9.16 -8.95 -15.02
CA ALA A 80 9.02 -9.26 -16.44
C ALA A 80 7.93 -10.32 -16.72
N GLY A 81 7.70 -11.25 -15.78
CA GLY A 81 6.66 -12.27 -15.86
C GLY A 81 5.24 -11.79 -15.54
N LEU A 82 5.06 -10.52 -15.16
CA LEU A 82 3.74 -9.97 -14.83
C LEU A 82 2.93 -9.59 -16.09
N PRO A 83 1.59 -9.56 -16.00
CA PRO A 83 0.75 -9.00 -17.05
C PRO A 83 1.13 -7.54 -17.37
N ASP A 84 1.05 -7.14 -18.64
CA ASP A 84 1.49 -5.82 -19.11
C ASP A 84 0.84 -4.66 -18.36
N ALA A 85 -0.47 -4.75 -18.09
CA ALA A 85 -1.20 -3.73 -17.34
C ALA A 85 -0.69 -3.52 -15.90
N VAL A 86 -0.15 -4.58 -15.28
CA VAL A 86 0.44 -4.52 -13.93
C VAL A 86 1.87 -3.97 -14.01
N ARG A 87 2.63 -4.42 -15.02
CA ARG A 87 3.99 -3.96 -15.30
C ARG A 87 4.04 -2.46 -15.54
N GLU A 88 3.15 -1.94 -16.37
CA GLU A 88 3.09 -0.51 -16.70
C GLU A 88 2.73 0.31 -15.46
N ARG A 89 1.72 -0.14 -14.70
CA ARG A 89 1.34 0.50 -13.44
C ARG A 89 2.49 0.53 -12.42
N LEU A 90 3.23 -0.57 -12.28
CA LEU A 90 4.41 -0.64 -11.44
C LEU A 90 5.46 0.37 -11.93
N ARG A 91 5.73 0.43 -13.23
CA ARG A 91 6.67 1.37 -13.84
C ARG A 91 6.26 2.82 -13.52
N GLU A 92 5.03 3.21 -13.80
CA GLU A 92 4.54 4.57 -13.57
C GLU A 92 4.57 4.96 -12.09
N ARG A 93 4.10 4.08 -11.20
CA ARG A 93 3.95 4.40 -9.76
C ARG A 93 5.24 4.28 -8.97
N LEU A 94 6.20 3.47 -9.42
CA LEU A 94 7.49 3.34 -8.73
C LEU A 94 8.49 4.42 -9.15
N VAL A 95 8.33 5.05 -10.31
CA VAL A 95 9.23 6.13 -10.79
C VAL A 95 9.60 7.16 -9.72
N PRO A 96 8.66 7.72 -8.92
CA PRO A 96 8.98 8.70 -7.88
C PRO A 96 9.87 8.16 -6.74
N HIS A 97 9.94 6.84 -6.59
CA HIS A 97 10.72 6.15 -5.56
C HIS A 97 12.07 5.64 -6.05
N LEU A 98 12.36 5.75 -7.34
CA LEU A 98 13.62 5.26 -7.92
C LEU A 98 14.75 6.26 -7.71
N VAL A 99 15.88 5.75 -7.24
CA VAL A 99 17.17 6.47 -7.20
C VAL A 99 18.11 5.74 -8.14
N GLY A 100 18.53 6.38 -9.23
CA GLY A 100 19.35 5.73 -10.25
C GLY A 100 18.69 4.50 -10.89
N GLY A 101 17.37 4.48 -10.99
CA GLY A 101 16.59 3.36 -11.54
C GLY A 101 16.28 2.24 -10.54
N ARG A 102 16.61 2.42 -9.25
CA ARG A 102 16.51 1.37 -8.23
C ARG A 102 15.69 1.84 -7.04
N LEU A 103 14.89 0.95 -6.48
CA LEU A 103 14.23 1.18 -5.20
C LEU A 103 15.24 1.00 -4.08
N LEU A 104 15.36 2.00 -3.21
CA LEU A 104 16.21 1.95 -2.03
C LEU A 104 15.35 2.02 -0.77
N VAL A 105 15.37 0.97 0.04
CA VAL A 105 14.63 0.88 1.29
C VAL A 105 15.61 0.77 2.45
N VAL A 106 15.54 1.72 3.38
CA VAL A 106 16.42 1.77 4.56
C VAL A 106 15.64 1.39 5.82
N ALA A 107 16.27 0.64 6.70
CA ALA A 107 15.75 0.32 8.04
C ALA A 107 16.85 0.41 9.10
N SER A 108 16.59 1.19 10.15
CA SER A 108 17.52 1.39 11.27
C SER A 108 16.79 1.61 12.61
N GLU A 109 15.52 1.23 12.69
CA GLU A 109 14.68 1.43 13.89
C GLU A 109 15.03 0.49 15.07
N HIS A 110 15.65 -0.65 14.79
CA HIS A 110 15.97 -1.67 15.80
C HIS A 110 17.47 -1.72 16.08
N ARG A 111 17.84 -2.15 17.28
CA ARG A 111 19.24 -2.47 17.63
C ARG A 111 19.74 -3.71 16.90
N ALA A 112 18.85 -4.66 16.60
CA ALA A 112 19.19 -5.91 15.95
C ALA A 112 19.07 -5.83 14.41
N GLN A 113 20.18 -6.08 13.70
CA GLN A 113 20.26 -6.14 12.24
C GLN A 113 19.18 -7.05 11.62
N ARG A 114 18.94 -8.22 12.21
CA ARG A 114 17.90 -9.17 11.77
C ARG A 114 16.50 -8.56 11.76
N GLN A 115 16.17 -7.74 12.75
CA GLN A 115 14.87 -7.06 12.83
C GLN A 115 14.76 -5.96 11.78
N ASN A 116 15.83 -5.17 11.60
CA ASN A 116 15.88 -4.16 10.54
C ASN A 116 15.79 -4.77 9.13
N ARG A 117 16.37 -5.94 8.91
CA ARG A 117 16.24 -6.67 7.64
C ARG A 117 14.80 -7.09 7.35
N VAL A 118 14.09 -7.59 8.37
CA VAL A 118 12.66 -7.91 8.27
C VAL A 118 11.86 -6.65 7.97
N ALA A 119 12.17 -5.53 8.62
CA ALA A 119 11.50 -4.25 8.40
C ALA A 119 11.70 -3.71 6.98
N ALA A 120 12.94 -3.69 6.47
CA ALA A 120 13.25 -3.27 5.11
C ALA A 120 12.48 -4.11 4.07
N ARG A 121 12.46 -5.43 4.24
CA ARG A 121 11.71 -6.33 3.36
C ARG A 121 10.19 -6.10 3.40
N LYS A 122 9.63 -5.87 4.60
CA LYS A 122 8.20 -5.53 4.73
C LYS A 122 7.85 -4.23 4.03
N ARG A 123 8.71 -3.20 4.14
CA ARG A 123 8.53 -1.91 3.44
C ARG A 123 8.57 -2.08 1.93
N LEU A 124 9.54 -2.84 1.41
CA LEU A 124 9.62 -3.13 -0.03
C LEU A 124 8.37 -3.87 -0.53
N VAL A 125 7.89 -4.87 0.21
CA VAL A 125 6.64 -5.58 -0.11
C VAL A 125 5.45 -4.62 -0.14
N ALA A 126 5.32 -3.74 0.86
CA ALA A 126 4.23 -2.77 0.92
C ALA A 126 4.24 -1.83 -0.30
N MET A 127 5.41 -1.30 -0.65
CA MET A 127 5.59 -0.40 -1.80
C MET A 127 5.21 -1.08 -3.12
N ILE A 128 5.67 -2.32 -3.34
CA ILE A 128 5.32 -3.08 -4.55
C ILE A 128 3.81 -3.35 -4.61
N ARG A 129 3.18 -3.70 -3.48
CA ARG A 129 1.73 -3.95 -3.43
C ARG A 129 0.90 -2.71 -3.74
N GLU A 130 1.28 -1.58 -3.16
CA GLU A 130 0.60 -0.30 -3.40
C GLU A 130 0.73 0.12 -4.87
N ALA A 131 1.92 -0.03 -5.44
CA ALA A 131 2.16 0.25 -6.85
C ALA A 131 1.40 -0.72 -7.78
N ALA A 132 1.29 -2.01 -7.43
CA ALA A 132 0.56 -2.97 -8.26
C ALA A 132 -0.97 -2.83 -8.18
N ALA A 133 -1.52 -2.25 -7.12
CA ALA A 133 -2.95 -2.24 -6.87
C ALA A 133 -3.74 -1.49 -7.97
N PRO A 134 -4.89 -2.04 -8.45
CA PRO A 134 -5.75 -1.36 -9.41
C PRO A 134 -6.22 0.00 -8.87
N ASP A 135 -6.52 0.94 -9.78
CA ASP A 135 -7.04 2.25 -9.39
C ASP A 135 -8.36 2.07 -8.65
N PRO A 136 -8.61 2.89 -7.62
CA PRO A 136 -9.89 2.84 -6.93
C PRO A 136 -11.01 3.11 -7.94
N PRO A 137 -12.17 2.44 -7.79
CA PRO A 137 -13.29 2.63 -8.71
C PRO A 137 -13.68 4.11 -8.74
N PRO A 138 -14.00 4.66 -9.93
CA PRO A 138 -14.32 6.07 -10.07
C PRO A 138 -15.51 6.43 -9.18
N ARG A 139 -15.36 7.49 -8.39
CA ARG A 139 -16.42 7.97 -7.50
C ARG A 139 -17.63 8.38 -8.33
N ARG A 140 -18.76 7.70 -8.12
CA ARG A 140 -20.04 8.11 -8.73
C ARG A 140 -20.57 9.34 -8.00
N ALA A 141 -20.77 10.44 -8.72
CA ALA A 141 -21.33 11.66 -8.13
C ALA A 141 -22.73 11.37 -7.56
N THR A 142 -22.91 11.68 -6.28
CA THR A 142 -24.22 11.54 -5.63
C THR A 142 -25.17 12.60 -6.16
N ARG A 143 -26.34 12.19 -6.64
CA ARG A 143 -27.41 13.14 -7.00
C ARG A 143 -27.83 13.96 -5.77
N PRO A 144 -28.17 15.25 -5.91
CA PRO A 144 -28.74 16.02 -4.81
C PRO A 144 -29.96 15.33 -4.23
N THR A 145 -30.04 15.25 -2.91
CA THR A 145 -31.16 14.60 -2.24
C THR A 145 -32.48 15.31 -2.55
N MET A 146 -33.59 14.57 -2.53
CA MET A 146 -34.92 15.15 -2.72
C MET A 146 -35.22 16.26 -1.70
N GLY A 147 -34.78 16.09 -0.44
CA GLY A 147 -34.87 17.11 0.59
C GLY A 147 -34.09 18.39 0.24
N SER A 148 -32.87 18.28 -0.29
CA SER A 148 -32.11 19.43 -0.78
C SER A 148 -32.81 20.14 -1.92
N ARG A 149 -33.42 19.40 -2.85
CA ARG A 149 -34.19 19.98 -3.96
C ARG A 149 -35.42 20.73 -3.44
N ARG A 150 -36.17 20.16 -2.49
CA ARG A 150 -37.37 20.77 -1.89
C ARG A 150 -37.02 22.06 -1.12
N ARG A 151 -36.05 22.02 -0.21
CA ARG A 151 -35.59 23.21 0.55
C ARG A 151 -35.12 24.35 -0.36
N ARG A 152 -34.44 24.02 -1.47
CA ARG A 152 -34.02 25.01 -2.48
C ARG A 152 -35.23 25.69 -3.12
N LEU A 153 -36.23 24.92 -3.55
CA LEU A 153 -37.45 25.45 -4.17
C LEU A 153 -38.24 26.31 -3.18
N ASP A 154 -38.42 25.85 -1.94
CA ASP A 154 -39.12 26.59 -0.89
C ASP A 154 -38.41 27.90 -0.54
N SER A 155 -37.08 27.87 -0.46
CA SER A 155 -36.27 29.08 -0.23
C SER A 155 -36.33 30.05 -1.41
N LYS A 156 -36.38 29.55 -2.66
CA LYS A 156 -36.59 30.37 -3.86
C LYS A 156 -37.97 31.05 -3.83
N LYS A 157 -39.02 30.32 -3.46
CA LYS A 157 -40.38 30.85 -3.31
C LYS A 157 -40.45 31.95 -2.24
N ARG A 158 -39.95 31.68 -1.02
CA ARG A 158 -39.91 32.65 0.08
C ARG A 158 -39.16 33.93 -0.31
N ARG A 159 -38.01 33.80 -0.96
CA ARG A 159 -37.22 34.95 -1.42
C ARG A 159 -37.95 35.77 -2.49
N GLY A 160 -38.71 35.12 -3.38
CA GLY A 160 -39.55 35.78 -4.37
C GLY A 160 -40.65 36.62 -3.72
N GLN A 161 -41.35 36.06 -2.73
CA GLN A 161 -42.38 36.75 -1.95
C GLN A 161 -41.81 37.96 -1.20
N LEU A 162 -40.67 37.80 -0.50
CA LEU A 162 -39.96 38.89 0.16
C LEU A 162 -39.57 40.03 -0.81
N LYS A 163 -39.11 39.71 -2.02
CA LYS A 163 -38.78 40.72 -3.04
C LYS A 163 -40.01 41.39 -3.64
N ALA A 164 -41.14 40.71 -3.73
CA ALA A 164 -42.39 41.28 -4.22
C ALA A 164 -42.97 42.29 -3.21
N GLY A 165 -43.04 41.91 -1.93
CA GLY A 165 -43.56 42.79 -0.87
C GLY A 165 -42.71 44.04 -0.62
N ARG A 166 -41.42 44.05 -0.98
CA ARG A 166 -40.57 45.26 -0.92
C ARG A 166 -40.86 46.26 -2.03
N ARG A 167 -41.35 45.82 -3.19
CA ARG A 167 -41.64 46.73 -4.32
C ARG A 167 -42.95 47.48 -4.15
N SER A 168 -43.89 46.95 -3.36
CA SER A 168 -45.20 47.56 -3.13
C SER A 168 -45.21 48.65 -2.06
N THR A 169 -44.10 48.91 -1.37
CA THR A 169 -44.03 49.91 -0.28
C THR A 169 -43.31 51.21 -0.71
N GLY A 170 -42.98 51.36 -2.01
CA GLY A 170 -42.25 52.52 -2.55
C GLY A 170 -43.06 53.49 -3.41
N ASP A 171 -44.35 53.22 -3.67
CA ASP A 171 -45.25 54.15 -4.37
C ASP A 171 -46.22 54.74 -3.34
N GLY A 172 -45.83 55.85 -2.71
CA GLY A 172 -46.61 56.60 -1.73
C GLY A 172 -45.97 57.94 -1.44
#